data_AF-A0A958V6N8-F1
#
_entry.id   AF-A0A958V6N8-F1
#
_cell.length_a   1.000
_cell.length_b   1.000
_cell.length_c   1.000
_cell.angle_alpha   90.00
_cell.angle_beta   90.00
_cell.angle_gamma   90.00
#
_symmetry.space_group_name_H-M   'P 1'
#
loop_
_entity.id
_entity.type
_entity.pdbx_description
1 polymer ?
#
loop_
_entity_poly.entity_id
_entity_poly.type
_entity_poly.pdbx_seq_one_letter_code
_entity_poly.pdbx_strand_id
1 'polypeptide(L)'
;FVVYSKEGEHLLTIVPKQQNDSTSTIESIQLFSKNYKTDKGVGMSSTFKEIMDNYHVNKVESTFTTAVLFVDELDATIAIDKKELGIKDFGVQKVTLEQIPDLAKIKTFTIWFD
;
A
#
# COMPACT_ATOMS: atom_id res chain seq x y z
N PHE A 1 -8.26 -3.57 -14.44
CA PHE A 1 -7.29 -3.32 -15.51
C PHE A 1 -5.87 -3.40 -14.97
N VAL A 2 -4.93 -3.98 -15.72
CA VAL A 2 -3.51 -4.04 -15.33
C VAL A 2 -2.71 -3.23 -16.33
N VAL A 3 -1.87 -2.32 -15.84
CA VAL A 3 -1.12 -1.36 -16.67
C VAL A 3 0.36 -1.69 -16.61
N TYR A 4 0.99 -1.81 -17.77
CA TYR A 4 2.41 -2.12 -17.92
C TYR A 4 3.15 -1.01 -18.67
N SER A 5 4.45 -0.88 -18.40
CA SER A 5 5.34 -0.05 -19.19
C SER A 5 5.57 -0.68 -20.58
N LYS A 6 6.14 0.09 -21.50
CA LYS A 6 6.55 -0.43 -22.82
C LYS A 6 7.59 -1.55 -22.72
N GLU A 7 8.32 -1.60 -21.61
CA GLU A 7 9.36 -2.58 -21.31
C GLU A 7 8.81 -3.80 -20.56
N GLY A 8 7.50 -3.81 -20.23
CA GLY A 8 6.83 -4.93 -19.55
C GLY A 8 6.82 -4.84 -18.02
N GLU A 9 7.26 -3.73 -17.41
CA GLU A 9 7.17 -3.53 -15.95
C GLU A 9 5.70 -3.32 -15.55
N HIS A 10 5.23 -4.01 -14.50
CA HIS A 10 3.91 -3.78 -13.94
C HIS A 10 3.88 -2.44 -13.18
N LEU A 11 3.12 -1.48 -13.71
CA LEU A 11 3.08 -0.12 -13.17
C LEU A 11 2.03 0.02 -12.07
N LEU A 12 0.78 -0.33 -12.41
CA LEU A 12 -0.37 -0.23 -11.52
C LEU A 12 -1.49 -1.19 -11.93
N THR A 13 -2.42 -1.42 -11.01
CA THR A 13 -3.67 -2.15 -11.25
C THR A 13 -4.84 -1.26 -10.85
N ILE A 14 -5.81 -1.11 -11.74
CA ILE A 14 -7.07 -0.39 -11.49
C ILE A 14 -8.16 -1.42 -11.20
N VAL A 15 -8.81 -1.29 -10.05
CA VAL A 15 -9.90 -2.16 -9.62
C VAL A 15 -11.22 -1.39 -9.74
N PRO A 16 -12.19 -1.86 -10.54
CA PRO A 16 -13.52 -1.25 -10.64
C PRO A 16 -14.43 -1.70 -9.48
N LYS A 17 -15.41 -0.87 -9.10
CA LYS A 17 -16.38 -1.21 -8.04
C LYS A 17 -17.22 -2.43 -8.40
N GLN A 18 -17.60 -2.55 -9.67
CA GLN A 18 -18.30 -3.70 -10.23
C GLN A 18 -17.53 -4.25 -11.42
N GLN A 19 -17.22 -5.55 -11.38
CA GLN A 19 -16.60 -6.25 -12.48
C GLN A 19 -17.60 -6.47 -13.62
N ASN A 20 -17.13 -6.37 -14.86
CA ASN A 20 -17.92 -6.58 -16.09
C ASN A 20 -19.05 -5.56 -16.36
N ASP A 21 -19.05 -4.43 -15.67
CA ASP A 21 -19.93 -3.29 -15.98
C ASP A 21 -19.10 -2.15 -16.59
N SER A 22 -19.44 -1.75 -17.82
CA SER A 22 -18.74 -0.68 -18.55
C SER A 22 -18.99 0.73 -17.99
N THR A 23 -20.02 0.90 -17.17
CA THR A 23 -20.37 2.17 -16.51
C THR A 23 -19.81 2.27 -15.08
N SER A 24 -19.19 1.19 -14.61
CA SER A 24 -18.55 1.08 -13.30
C SER A 24 -17.43 2.10 -13.11
N THR A 25 -17.42 2.76 -11.96
CA THR A 25 -16.34 3.67 -11.58
C THR A 25 -15.16 2.90 -10.97
N ILE A 26 -14.04 3.60 -10.83
CA ILE A 26 -12.86 3.06 -10.13
C ILE A 26 -13.20 2.93 -8.63
N GLU A 27 -12.84 1.80 -8.04
CA GLU A 27 -12.85 1.57 -6.59
C GLU A 27 -11.47 1.89 -6.01
N SER A 28 -10.42 1.35 -6.64
CA SER A 28 -9.06 1.57 -6.16
C SER A 28 -8.01 1.45 -7.26
N ILE A 29 -6.85 2.05 -7.00
CA ILE A 29 -5.65 1.94 -7.81
C ILE A 29 -4.52 1.41 -6.92
N GLN A 30 -3.96 0.27 -7.28
CA GLN A 30 -2.80 -0.32 -6.63
C GLN A 30 -1.53 0.01 -7.42
N LEU A 31 -0.56 0.63 -6.77
CA LEU A 31 0.72 1.03 -7.35
C LEU A 31 1.78 -0.06 -7.11
N PHE A 32 2.60 -0.32 -8.13
CA PHE A 32 3.73 -1.26 -8.08
C PHE A 32 5.05 -0.62 -8.51
N SER A 33 5.01 0.40 -9.39
CA SER A 33 6.21 1.09 -9.84
C SER A 33 6.69 2.17 -8.87
N LYS A 34 8.01 2.34 -8.79
CA LYS A 34 8.72 3.35 -7.98
C LYS A 34 8.61 4.77 -8.51
N ASN A 35 8.11 4.92 -9.74
CA ASN A 35 8.00 6.20 -10.43
C ASN A 35 6.84 7.05 -9.89
N TYR A 36 5.87 6.45 -9.22
CA TYR A 36 4.74 7.17 -8.61
C TYR A 36 5.11 7.63 -7.20
N LYS A 37 4.89 8.92 -6.95
CA LYS A 37 5.11 9.56 -5.65
C LYS A 37 3.98 10.55 -5.36
N THR A 38 3.66 10.68 -4.09
CA THR A 38 2.81 11.75 -3.57
C THR A 38 3.53 13.10 -3.65
N ASP A 39 2.78 14.19 -3.46
CA ASP A 39 3.35 15.55 -3.42
C ASP A 39 4.40 15.72 -2.30
N LYS A 40 4.28 14.96 -1.20
CA LYS A 40 5.29 14.90 -0.11
C LYS A 40 6.43 13.91 -0.38
N GLY A 41 6.50 13.34 -1.58
CA GLY A 41 7.60 12.47 -2.02
C GLY A 41 7.52 11.00 -1.59
N VAL A 42 6.49 10.60 -0.83
CA VAL A 42 6.27 9.19 -0.44
C VAL A 42 5.79 8.37 -1.63
N GLY A 43 6.34 7.17 -1.82
CA GLY A 43 5.94 6.23 -2.88
C GLY A 43 6.41 4.80 -2.61
N MET A 44 6.42 3.93 -3.64
CA MET A 44 6.83 2.51 -3.51
C MET A 44 8.24 2.27 -2.99
N SER A 45 9.13 3.25 -3.09
CA SER A 45 10.52 3.14 -2.61
C SER A 45 10.72 3.67 -1.19
N SER A 46 9.67 4.22 -0.57
CA SER A 46 9.73 4.76 0.77
C SER A 46 9.77 3.68 1.84
N THR A 47 10.31 4.05 2.98
CA THR A 47 10.35 3.28 4.21
C THR A 47 9.15 3.61 5.11
N PHE A 48 8.87 2.75 6.08
CA PHE A 48 7.84 3.01 7.10
C PHE A 48 8.06 4.36 7.80
N LYS A 49 9.30 4.67 8.15
CA LYS A 49 9.63 5.94 8.80
C LYS A 49 9.27 7.15 7.93
N GLU A 50 9.61 7.12 6.65
CA GLU A 50 9.28 8.23 5.73
C GLU A 50 7.77 8.42 5.58
N ILE A 51 6.97 7.35 5.69
CA ILE A 51 5.51 7.49 5.72
C ILE A 51 5.08 8.22 7.00
N MET A 52 5.54 7.75 8.16
CA MET A 52 5.17 8.31 9.47
C MET A 52 5.63 9.77 9.65
N ASP A 53 6.75 10.14 9.04
CA ASP A 53 7.28 11.51 9.08
C ASP A 53 6.46 12.49 8.20
N ASN A 54 5.79 12.00 7.15
CA ASN A 54 5.07 12.83 6.19
C ASN A 54 3.53 12.76 6.30
N TYR A 55 3.00 11.67 6.85
CA TYR A 55 1.57 11.41 6.94
C TYR A 55 1.20 10.76 8.28
N HIS A 56 -0.01 11.05 8.74
CA HIS A 56 -0.57 10.39 9.90
C HIS A 56 -1.15 9.03 9.50
N VAL A 57 -0.66 7.96 10.14
CA VAL A 57 -1.26 6.63 10.03
C VAL A 57 -2.30 6.45 11.12
N ASN A 58 -3.57 6.44 10.74
CA ASN A 58 -4.70 6.38 11.66
C ASN A 58 -4.82 5.02 12.35
N LYS A 59 -4.46 3.96 11.62
CA LYS A 59 -4.80 2.59 11.96
C LYS A 59 -3.84 1.62 11.27
N VAL A 60 -3.56 0.52 11.96
CA VAL A 60 -2.92 -0.66 11.39
C VAL A 60 -3.84 -1.87 11.53
N GLU A 61 -4.02 -2.61 10.44
CA GLU A 61 -4.63 -3.94 10.44
C GLU A 61 -3.61 -4.99 10.07
N SER A 62 -3.84 -6.22 10.52
CA SER A 62 -2.97 -7.34 10.21
C SER A 62 -3.74 -8.37 9.42
N THR A 63 -3.20 -8.74 8.27
CA THR A 63 -3.63 -9.90 7.52
C THR A 63 -2.78 -11.11 7.90
N PHE A 64 -2.98 -12.23 7.20
CA PHE A 64 -2.15 -13.41 7.39
C PHE A 64 -0.67 -13.16 7.10
N THR A 65 -0.34 -12.28 6.13
CA THR A 65 1.04 -12.06 5.66
C THR A 65 1.50 -10.60 5.68
N THR A 66 0.61 -9.64 5.94
CA THR A 66 0.94 -8.21 5.88
C THR A 66 0.39 -7.43 7.07
N ALA A 67 1.02 -6.31 7.37
CA ALA A 67 0.42 -5.21 8.11
C ALA A 67 -0.06 -4.16 7.10
N VAL A 68 -1.30 -3.70 7.23
CA VAL A 68 -1.94 -2.72 6.36
C VAL A 68 -2.16 -1.44 7.15
N LEU A 69 -1.47 -0.38 6.73
CA LEU A 69 -1.55 0.96 7.29
C LEU A 69 -2.61 1.75 6.55
N PHE A 70 -3.44 2.48 7.28
CA PHE A 70 -4.45 3.39 6.73
C PHE A 70 -3.97 4.83 6.86
N VAL A 71 -3.97 5.56 5.75
CA VAL A 71 -3.51 6.93 5.63
C VAL A 71 -4.66 7.78 5.11
N ASP A 72 -5.44 8.36 6.02
CA ASP A 72 -6.70 9.05 5.68
C ASP A 72 -6.48 10.29 4.78
N GLU A 73 -5.36 11.01 4.94
CA GLU A 73 -5.04 12.20 4.13
C GLU A 73 -4.95 11.88 2.62
N LEU A 74 -4.64 10.63 2.28
CA LEU A 74 -4.44 10.19 0.90
C LEU A 74 -5.56 9.28 0.39
N ASP A 75 -6.58 9.01 1.22
CA ASP A 75 -7.55 7.94 0.99
C ASP A 75 -6.84 6.64 0.59
N ALA A 76 -5.77 6.29 1.31
CA ALA A 76 -4.83 5.25 0.89
C ALA A 76 -4.55 4.20 1.95
N THR A 77 -4.22 3.00 1.48
CA THR A 77 -3.67 1.93 2.31
C THR A 77 -2.30 1.49 1.83
N ILE A 78 -1.40 1.28 2.78
CA ILE A 78 -0.02 0.87 2.53
C ILE A 78 0.21 -0.48 3.20
N ALA A 79 0.62 -1.50 2.44
CA ALA A 79 0.90 -2.82 3.01
C ALA A 79 2.41 -3.03 3.19
N ILE A 80 2.80 -3.57 4.33
CA ILE A 80 4.15 -4.00 4.67
C ILE A 80 4.11 -5.51 4.90
N ASP A 81 5.06 -6.25 4.34
CA ASP A 81 5.13 -7.70 4.53
C ASP A 81 5.57 -8.02 5.97
N LYS A 82 4.96 -9.03 6.61
CA LYS A 82 5.33 -9.43 7.98
C LYS A 82 6.78 -9.89 8.09
N LYS A 83 7.36 -10.34 6.99
CA LYS A 83 8.79 -10.64 6.85
C LYS A 83 9.69 -9.45 7.19
N GLU A 84 9.24 -8.23 6.87
CA GLU A 84 9.99 -7.00 7.14
C GLU A 84 9.95 -6.61 8.62
N LEU A 85 9.06 -7.22 9.42
CA LEU A 85 8.84 -6.88 10.83
C LEU A 85 9.72 -7.69 11.79
N GLY A 86 10.47 -8.69 11.29
CA GLY A 86 11.25 -9.60 12.14
C GLY A 86 10.40 -10.53 13.01
N ILE A 87 9.10 -10.64 12.71
CA ILE A 87 8.18 -11.61 13.32
C ILE A 87 7.99 -12.80 12.38
N LYS A 88 7.20 -13.81 12.79
CA LYS A 88 6.82 -14.90 11.88
C LYS A 88 6.19 -14.32 10.60
N ASP A 89 6.72 -14.74 9.45
CA ASP A 89 6.27 -14.37 8.11
C ASP A 89 4.76 -14.51 7.86
N PHE A 90 4.10 -15.34 8.66
CA PHE A 90 2.68 -15.60 8.58
C PHE A 90 2.05 -15.86 9.95
N GLY A 91 0.80 -15.44 10.09
CA GLY A 91 -0.02 -15.74 11.27
C GLY A 91 -1.08 -14.68 11.55
N VAL A 92 -1.98 -15.00 12.46
CA VAL A 92 -3.08 -14.10 12.90
C VAL A 92 -2.66 -13.12 13.99
N GLN A 93 -1.37 -13.08 14.34
CA GLN A 93 -0.84 -12.10 15.29
C GLN A 93 -1.13 -10.69 14.78
N LYS A 94 -1.72 -9.88 15.65
CA LYS A 94 -1.90 -8.45 15.44
C LYS A 94 -0.56 -7.75 15.55
N VAL A 95 -0.28 -6.91 14.58
CA VAL A 95 0.87 -6.00 14.50
C VAL A 95 0.41 -4.63 14.97
N THR A 96 1.16 -4.01 15.87
CA THR A 96 0.98 -2.59 16.23
C THR A 96 2.03 -1.72 15.52
N LEU A 97 1.80 -0.40 15.45
CA LEU A 97 2.69 0.52 14.74
C LEU A 97 4.11 0.50 15.32
N GLU A 98 4.24 0.37 16.64
CA GLU A 98 5.52 0.35 17.36
C GLU A 98 6.36 -0.90 17.06
N GLN A 99 5.74 -1.95 16.52
CA GLN A 99 6.42 -3.18 16.14
C GLN A 99 6.98 -3.13 14.71
N ILE A 100 6.65 -2.09 13.95
CA ILE A 100 7.09 -1.95 12.57
C ILE A 100 8.45 -1.23 12.56
N PRO A 101 9.52 -1.87 12.06
CA PRO A 101 10.81 -1.23 11.97
C PRO A 101 10.77 -0.01 11.03
N ASP A 102 11.48 1.05 11.40
CA ASP A 102 11.60 2.28 10.60
C ASP A 102 12.00 2.02 9.13
N LEU A 103 12.89 1.05 8.91
CA LEU A 103 13.43 0.69 7.59
C LEU A 103 12.57 -0.32 6.82
N ALA A 104 11.43 -0.76 7.37
CA ALA A 104 10.56 -1.72 6.71
C ALA A 104 10.09 -1.19 5.35
N LYS A 105 10.19 -2.03 4.33
CA LYS A 105 9.81 -1.66 2.96
C LYS A 105 8.34 -1.88 2.70
N ILE A 106 7.78 -1.00 1.88
CA ILE A 106 6.41 -1.09 1.40
C ILE A 106 6.33 -2.18 0.34
N LYS A 107 5.25 -2.98 0.40
CA LYS A 107 4.89 -3.98 -0.60
C LYS A 107 3.91 -3.45 -1.63
N THR A 108 2.88 -2.74 -1.18
CA THR A 108 1.84 -2.16 -2.04
C THR A 108 1.31 -0.85 -1.47
N PHE A 109 0.84 0.03 -2.35
CA PHE A 109 0.23 1.32 -2.01
C PHE A 109 -1.04 1.39 -2.84
N THR A 110 -2.17 1.42 -2.16
CA THR A 110 -3.49 1.42 -2.77
C THR A 110 -4.16 2.75 -2.48
N ILE A 111 -4.67 3.41 -3.50
CA ILE A 111 -5.47 4.64 -3.40
C ILE A 111 -6.93 4.25 -3.63
N TRP A 112 -7.83 4.71 -2.79
CA TRP A 112 -9.26 4.40 -2.82
C TRP A 112 -10.06 5.58 -3.37
N PHE A 113 -11.17 5.28 -4.03
CA PHE A 113 -12.05 6.26 -4.67
C PHE A 113 -13.49 6.03 -4.26
N ASP A 114 -14.18 7.12 -3.93
CA ASP A 114 -15.59 7.15 -3.51
C ASP A 114 -16.61 6.95 -4.64
#